data_AF-H5URE5-F1
#
_entry.id   AF-H5URE5-F1
#
_cell.length_a   1.000
_cell.length_b   1.000
_cell.length_c   1.000
_cell.angle_alpha   90.00
_cell.angle_beta   90.00
_cell.angle_gamma   90.00
#
_symmetry.space_group_name_H-M   'P 1'
#
loop_
_entity.id
_entity.type
_entity.pdbx_description
1 polymer ?
#
loop_
_entity_poly.entity_id
_entity_poly.type
_entity_poly.pdbx_seq_one_letter_code
_entity_poly.pdbx_strand_id
1 'polypeptide(L)'
;MTTTRTRLFALAGALTLALSACGGNDAPVPADKAAASPSGGSGSYAPITVFAAASLHTVFDEIGADVEKQTGAKITFSYAGSSDLAAQLNSGALGDVFASANEKQMTVAVSGGSVAKDAPTPFATNTLTIVTPKGNPAHVTALADLRKPEVKTVVCAPQVPCGAATGELFTEAGLTVTPVSEESAVTDVLGKVTSGQADAGLVYVTDATGAGDDVTVVKTPEAAKIVNVYPIAITAHGVEDAGRQATAEAFVEAVRSTEGQQLLSRAGFGAPTS
;
A
#
# COMPACT_ATOMS: atom_id res chain seq x y z
N MET A 1 -11.95 45.83 -35.17
CA MET A 1 -11.13 46.82 -34.43
C MET A 1 -10.43 46.04 -33.33
N THR A 2 -9.12 45.83 -33.23
CA THR A 2 -7.91 46.44 -33.84
C THR A 2 -6.76 45.46 -33.49
N THR A 3 -6.18 44.71 -34.43
CA THR A 3 -4.82 44.89 -35.01
C THR A 3 -3.60 44.61 -34.08
N THR A 4 -3.01 43.40 -34.18
CA THR A 4 -1.58 43.10 -34.51
C THR A 4 -0.48 43.44 -33.46
N ARG A 5 0.49 42.58 -33.11
CA ARG A 5 1.71 42.23 -33.91
C ARG A 5 2.57 41.11 -33.31
N THR A 6 2.93 40.19 -34.20
CA THR A 6 4.02 39.19 -34.24
C THR A 6 5.42 39.81 -34.07
N ARG A 7 6.38 39.07 -33.47
CA ARG A 7 7.79 39.00 -33.94
C ARG A 7 8.46 37.67 -33.58
N LEU A 8 8.79 36.90 -34.62
CA LEU A 8 9.82 35.86 -34.68
C LEU A 8 11.21 36.49 -34.53
N PHE A 9 12.13 35.79 -33.87
CA PHE A 9 13.57 35.87 -34.16
C PHE A 9 14.18 34.47 -34.09
N ALA A 10 14.54 33.96 -35.26
CA ALA A 10 15.46 32.85 -35.45
C ALA A 10 16.87 33.44 -35.63
N LEU A 11 17.89 32.85 -35.02
CA LEU A 11 19.28 33.09 -35.40
C LEU A 11 20.05 31.76 -35.34
N ALA A 12 20.49 31.32 -36.51
CA ALA A 12 21.45 30.24 -36.72
C ALA A 12 22.88 30.77 -36.54
N GLY A 13 23.77 29.96 -35.98
CA GLY A 13 25.21 30.23 -35.91
C GLY A 13 25.98 28.92 -36.04
N ALA A 14 26.79 28.83 -37.09
CA ALA A 14 27.54 27.65 -37.50
C ALA A 14 29.04 27.77 -37.14
N LEU A 15 29.66 26.58 -36.97
CA LEU A 15 31.04 26.20 -37.36
C LEU A 15 32.25 26.80 -36.61
N THR A 16 33.07 25.93 -36.00
CA THR A 16 34.46 25.65 -36.45
C THR A 16 35.14 24.56 -35.60
N LEU A 17 35.90 23.69 -36.30
CA LEU A 17 36.76 22.63 -35.77
C LEU A 17 38.07 23.20 -35.17
N ALA A 18 38.60 22.53 -34.15
CA ALA A 18 40.03 22.55 -33.84
C ALA A 18 40.54 21.11 -33.64
N LEU A 19 41.38 20.65 -34.57
CA LEU A 19 42.27 19.52 -34.35
C LEU A 19 43.47 19.98 -33.52
N SER A 20 43.92 19.16 -32.58
CA SER A 20 45.31 19.18 -32.12
C SER A 20 45.74 17.76 -31.75
N ALA A 21 46.85 17.36 -32.37
CA ALA A 21 47.51 16.07 -32.29
C ALA A 21 48.59 16.07 -31.20
N CYS A 22 48.98 14.86 -30.75
CA CYS A 22 50.32 14.37 -30.37
C CYS A 22 50.10 13.01 -29.65
N GLY A 23 50.57 11.87 -30.18
CA GLY A 23 51.92 11.34 -30.01
C GLY A 23 52.01 10.68 -28.62
N GLY A 24 52.11 9.36 -28.42
CA GLY A 24 52.91 8.32 -29.07
C GLY A 24 53.65 7.59 -27.93
N ASN A 25 53.41 6.29 -27.76
CA ASN A 25 54.39 5.25 -27.33
C ASN A 25 53.69 3.96 -26.91
N ASP A 26 53.86 2.92 -27.74
CA ASP A 26 53.68 1.53 -27.39
C ASP A 26 54.76 1.09 -26.39
N ALA A 27 54.34 0.57 -25.23
CA ALA A 27 55.12 -0.36 -24.43
C ALA A 27 54.15 -1.32 -23.70
N PRO A 28 54.38 -2.64 -23.73
CA PRO A 28 53.46 -3.63 -23.17
C PRO A 28 53.62 -3.73 -21.65
N VAL A 29 52.51 -3.61 -20.91
CA VAL A 29 52.47 -3.80 -19.46
C VAL A 29 51.79 -5.16 -19.15
N PRO A 30 52.30 -5.96 -18.19
CA PRO A 30 51.97 -7.38 -18.06
C PRO A 30 50.54 -7.62 -17.57
N ALA A 31 49.97 -8.76 -17.98
CA ALA A 31 48.70 -9.27 -17.51
C ALA A 31 48.74 -9.58 -16.01
N ASP A 32 48.19 -8.69 -15.19
CA ASP A 32 47.83 -9.01 -13.82
C ASP A 32 46.49 -9.76 -13.82
N LYS A 33 46.49 -10.90 -13.12
CA LYS A 33 45.33 -11.76 -12.87
C LYS A 33 44.18 -10.93 -12.30
N ALA A 34 43.17 -10.69 -13.13
CA ALA A 34 41.86 -10.29 -12.64
C ALA A 34 41.34 -11.41 -11.74
N ALA A 35 41.27 -11.13 -10.44
CA ALA A 35 40.54 -11.94 -9.49
C ALA A 35 39.08 -11.99 -9.97
N ALA A 36 38.60 -13.19 -10.25
CA ALA A 36 37.19 -13.44 -10.55
C ALA A 36 36.36 -12.93 -9.36
N SER A 37 35.66 -11.82 -9.58
CA SER A 37 34.55 -11.43 -8.72
C SER A 37 33.44 -12.47 -8.88
N PRO A 38 32.77 -12.88 -7.79
CA PRO A 38 31.70 -13.86 -7.90
C PRO A 38 30.58 -13.25 -8.74
N SER A 39 30.26 -13.92 -9.84
CA SER A 39 29.10 -13.69 -10.68
C SER A 39 27.83 -13.98 -9.88
N GLY A 40 27.37 -13.02 -9.09
CA GLY A 40 25.95 -12.91 -8.72
C GLY A 40 25.22 -12.33 -9.92
N GLY A 41 24.20 -13.03 -10.43
CA GLY A 41 23.45 -12.58 -11.60
C GLY A 41 22.85 -11.19 -11.36
N SER A 42 23.44 -10.16 -11.95
CA SER A 42 22.91 -8.80 -11.94
C SER A 42 21.75 -8.71 -12.93
N GLY A 43 20.59 -9.22 -12.55
CA GLY A 43 19.35 -8.64 -13.05
C GLY A 43 19.34 -7.19 -12.55
N SER A 44 19.39 -6.21 -13.44
CA SER A 44 19.31 -4.81 -13.03
C SER A 44 17.94 -4.54 -12.43
N TYR A 45 17.87 -4.15 -11.16
CA TYR A 45 16.62 -3.71 -10.54
C TYR A 45 16.05 -2.51 -11.29
N ALA A 46 14.74 -2.53 -11.55
CA ALA A 46 14.02 -1.44 -12.21
C ALA A 46 12.93 -0.86 -11.29
N PRO A 47 12.57 0.43 -11.43
CA PRO A 47 11.52 1.03 -10.62
C PRO A 47 10.18 0.29 -10.72
N ILE A 48 9.47 0.22 -9.59
CA ILE A 48 8.15 -0.42 -9.51
C ILE A 48 7.10 0.50 -8.90
N THR A 49 5.83 0.22 -9.21
CA THR A 49 4.67 0.79 -8.54
C THR A 49 3.95 -0.27 -7.71
N VAL A 50 3.77 -0.01 -6.42
CA VAL A 50 3.06 -0.90 -5.49
C VAL A 50 1.67 -0.34 -5.22
N PHE A 51 0.64 -1.10 -5.56
CA PHE A 51 -0.75 -0.83 -5.22
C PHE A 51 -1.03 -1.48 -3.87
N ALA A 52 -1.22 -0.68 -2.82
CA ALA A 52 -1.34 -1.18 -1.46
C ALA A 52 -2.58 -0.63 -0.76
N ALA A 53 -3.24 -1.47 0.03
CA ALA A 53 -4.33 -1.04 0.89
C ALA A 53 -3.90 0.15 1.78
N ALA A 54 -4.78 1.12 1.98
CA ALA A 54 -4.48 2.34 2.75
C ALA A 54 -3.93 2.08 4.16
N SER A 55 -4.37 1.01 4.84
CA SER A 55 -3.87 0.63 6.17
C SER A 55 -2.40 0.22 6.22
N LEU A 56 -1.76 -0.01 5.06
CA LEU A 56 -0.36 -0.42 4.95
C LEU A 56 0.62 0.76 4.82
N HIS A 57 0.14 2.00 4.69
CA HIS A 57 0.93 3.17 4.31
C HIS A 57 2.23 3.31 5.11
N THR A 58 2.12 3.50 6.43
CA THR A 58 3.29 3.77 7.29
C THR A 58 4.32 2.63 7.23
N VAL A 59 3.87 1.38 7.22
CA VAL A 59 4.76 0.21 7.25
C VAL A 59 5.43 0.00 5.89
N PHE A 60 4.68 0.18 4.80
CA PHE A 60 5.20 -0.04 3.46
C PHE A 60 6.17 1.06 3.02
N ASP A 61 6.00 2.30 3.48
CA ASP A 61 6.98 3.36 3.26
C ASP A 61 8.35 3.01 3.87
N GLU A 62 8.37 2.47 5.11
CA GLU A 62 9.60 2.10 5.79
C GLU A 62 10.28 0.89 5.12
N ILE A 63 9.50 -0.17 4.86
CA ILE A 63 10.01 -1.36 4.14
C ILE A 63 10.50 -0.99 2.74
N GLY A 64 9.73 -0.16 2.03
CA GLY A 64 10.08 0.33 0.70
C GLY A 64 11.41 1.07 0.71
N ALA A 65 11.61 2.00 1.65
CA ALA A 65 12.85 2.75 1.77
C ALA A 65 14.07 1.85 2.01
N ASP A 66 13.93 0.75 2.74
CA ASP A 66 15.02 -0.21 2.96
C ASP A 66 15.34 -1.02 1.69
N VAL A 67 14.31 -1.42 0.93
CA VAL A 67 14.50 -2.08 -0.37
C VAL A 67 15.15 -1.13 -1.39
N GLU A 68 14.75 0.15 -1.42
CA GLU A 68 15.38 1.16 -2.28
C GLU A 68 16.87 1.32 -1.96
N LYS A 69 17.26 1.32 -0.68
CA LYS A 69 18.68 1.38 -0.26
C LYS A 69 19.46 0.15 -0.70
N GLN A 70 18.85 -1.04 -0.67
CA GLN A 70 19.49 -2.31 -1.02
C GLN A 70 19.64 -2.48 -2.53
N THR A 71 18.61 -2.12 -3.29
CA THR A 71 18.49 -2.42 -4.73
C THR A 71 18.90 -1.24 -5.62
N GLY A 72 18.80 -0.01 -5.11
CA GLY A 72 18.92 1.22 -5.88
C GLY A 72 17.73 1.55 -6.78
N ALA A 73 16.71 0.67 -6.85
CA ALA A 73 15.49 0.91 -7.62
C ALA A 73 14.46 1.69 -6.81
N LYS A 74 13.74 2.61 -7.46
CA LYS A 74 12.68 3.41 -6.85
C LYS A 74 11.39 2.59 -6.70
N ILE A 75 10.75 2.69 -5.55
CA ILE A 75 9.42 2.16 -5.26
C ILE A 75 8.47 3.35 -5.13
N THR A 76 7.41 3.34 -5.94
CA THR A 76 6.31 4.30 -5.84
C THR A 76 5.08 3.59 -5.29
N PHE A 77 4.40 4.20 -4.32
CA PHE A 77 3.19 3.62 -3.73
C PHE A 77 1.92 4.32 -4.23
N SER A 78 0.90 3.52 -4.51
CA SER A 78 -0.49 3.96 -4.72
C SER A 78 -1.35 3.37 -3.61
N TYR A 79 -1.77 4.21 -2.67
CA TYR A 79 -2.58 3.80 -1.53
C TYR A 79 -4.06 4.16 -1.75
N ALA A 80 -4.94 3.18 -1.62
CA ALA A 80 -6.39 3.37 -1.65
C ALA A 80 -7.13 2.18 -1.01
N GLY A 81 -8.46 2.18 -1.07
CA GLY A 81 -9.26 1.00 -0.74
C GLY A 81 -8.92 -0.17 -1.67
N SER A 82 -8.76 -1.38 -1.13
CA SER A 82 -8.34 -2.54 -1.96
C SER A 82 -9.32 -2.89 -3.08
N SER A 83 -10.61 -2.55 -2.92
CA SER A 83 -11.61 -2.68 -3.98
C SER A 83 -11.32 -1.77 -5.17
N ASP A 84 -10.92 -0.53 -4.90
CA ASP A 84 -10.64 0.47 -5.94
C ASP A 84 -9.34 0.11 -6.65
N LEU A 85 -8.32 -0.32 -5.91
CA LEU A 85 -7.05 -0.79 -6.47
C LEU A 85 -7.24 -2.04 -7.34
N ALA A 86 -8.03 -3.02 -6.89
CA ALA A 86 -8.35 -4.20 -7.69
C ALA A 86 -9.13 -3.84 -8.97
N ALA A 87 -10.09 -2.92 -8.88
CA ALA A 87 -10.82 -2.42 -10.05
C ALA A 87 -9.91 -1.66 -11.03
N GLN A 88 -8.97 -0.85 -10.52
CA GLN A 88 -7.99 -0.13 -11.33
C GLN A 88 -7.05 -1.09 -12.07
N LEU A 89 -6.50 -2.10 -11.38
CA LEU A 89 -5.65 -3.13 -11.99
C LEU A 89 -6.40 -3.84 -13.13
N ASN A 90 -7.62 -4.29 -12.87
CA ASN A 90 -8.46 -4.95 -13.88
C ASN A 90 -8.91 -4.01 -15.02
N SER A 91 -8.79 -2.69 -14.82
CA SER A 91 -9.02 -1.68 -15.86
C SER A 91 -7.73 -1.29 -16.61
N GLY A 92 -6.62 -1.97 -16.34
CA GLY A 92 -5.33 -1.78 -17.03
C GLY A 92 -4.37 -0.81 -16.34
N ALA A 93 -4.58 -0.47 -15.07
CA ALA A 93 -3.59 0.30 -14.31
C ALA A 93 -2.30 -0.52 -14.11
N LEU A 94 -1.15 0.13 -14.27
CA LEU A 94 0.17 -0.50 -14.29
C LEU A 94 0.80 -0.60 -12.89
N GLY A 95 0.15 -1.32 -11.99
CA GLY A 95 0.77 -1.70 -10.70
C GLY A 95 1.58 -2.99 -10.86
N ASP A 96 2.79 -3.04 -10.29
CA ASP A 96 3.70 -4.20 -10.34
C ASP A 96 3.51 -5.16 -9.16
N VAL A 97 3.08 -4.64 -8.02
CA VAL A 97 2.73 -5.41 -6.81
C VAL A 97 1.36 -4.97 -6.33
N PHE A 98 0.52 -5.93 -5.92
CA PHE A 98 -0.75 -5.68 -5.27
C PHE A 98 -0.75 -6.25 -3.85
N ALA A 99 -0.98 -5.40 -2.85
CA ALA A 99 -1.16 -5.80 -1.45
C ALA A 99 -2.58 -5.42 -0.98
N SER A 100 -3.41 -6.43 -0.74
CA SER A 100 -4.83 -6.27 -0.42
C SER A 100 -5.11 -6.41 1.08
N ALA A 101 -6.13 -5.72 1.59
CA ALA A 101 -6.60 -5.85 2.97
C ALA A 101 -7.55 -7.04 3.21
N ASN A 102 -7.89 -7.78 2.16
CA ASN A 102 -8.56 -9.08 2.29
C ASN A 102 -8.33 -9.97 1.05
N GLU A 103 -8.63 -11.27 1.20
CA GLU A 103 -8.59 -12.26 0.14
C GLU A 103 -9.66 -12.03 -0.93
N LYS A 104 -10.80 -11.43 -0.57
CA LYS A 104 -11.89 -11.14 -1.51
C LYS A 104 -11.45 -10.20 -2.63
N GLN A 105 -10.80 -9.08 -2.30
CA GLN A 105 -10.33 -8.13 -3.33
C GLN A 105 -9.10 -8.66 -4.08
N MET A 106 -8.27 -9.50 -3.44
CA MET A 106 -7.23 -10.25 -4.15
C MET A 106 -7.83 -11.19 -5.19
N THR A 107 -8.93 -11.88 -4.84
CA THR A 107 -9.68 -12.73 -5.77
C THR A 107 -10.25 -11.94 -6.93
N VAL A 108 -10.68 -10.68 -6.73
CA VAL A 108 -11.11 -9.79 -7.82
C VAL A 108 -9.96 -9.52 -8.81
N ALA A 109 -8.76 -9.21 -8.31
CA ALA A 109 -7.58 -8.99 -9.16
C ALA A 109 -7.16 -10.27 -9.91
N VAL A 110 -7.23 -11.43 -9.25
CA VAL A 110 -6.98 -12.74 -9.89
C VAL A 110 -8.01 -13.04 -10.97
N SER A 111 -9.29 -12.85 -10.67
CA SER A 111 -10.39 -13.15 -11.59
C SER A 111 -10.39 -12.23 -12.82
N GLY A 112 -9.86 -11.01 -12.67
CA GLY A 112 -9.65 -10.08 -13.79
C GLY A 112 -8.36 -10.32 -14.58
N GLY A 113 -7.52 -11.27 -14.19
CA GLY A 113 -6.28 -11.62 -14.88
C GLY A 113 -5.08 -10.71 -14.56
N SER A 114 -5.25 -9.72 -13.68
CA SER A 114 -4.16 -8.82 -13.27
C SER A 114 -3.16 -9.49 -12.33
N VAL A 115 -3.55 -10.57 -11.67
CA VAL A 115 -2.72 -11.38 -10.76
C VAL A 115 -2.88 -12.85 -11.12
N ALA A 116 -1.78 -13.61 -11.17
CA ALA A 116 -1.84 -15.05 -11.42
C ALA A 116 -2.50 -15.80 -10.24
N LYS A 117 -3.18 -16.91 -10.50
CA LYS A 117 -4.00 -17.64 -9.49
C LYS A 117 -3.20 -18.10 -8.27
N ASP A 118 -1.94 -18.43 -8.46
CA ASP A 118 -1.00 -18.99 -7.48
C ASP A 118 0.00 -17.97 -6.93
N ALA A 119 -0.04 -16.72 -7.39
CA ALA A 119 0.84 -15.65 -6.92
C ALA A 119 0.51 -15.10 -5.52
N PRO A 120 -0.77 -14.99 -5.07
CA PRO A 120 -1.08 -14.40 -3.78
C PRO A 120 -0.50 -15.20 -2.61
N THR A 121 0.20 -14.50 -1.73
CA THR A 121 0.67 -15.10 -0.47
C THR A 121 0.27 -14.22 0.72
N PRO A 122 -0.33 -14.77 1.79
CA PRO A 122 -0.66 -14.01 2.99
C PRO A 122 0.60 -13.53 3.70
N PHE A 123 0.60 -12.29 4.17
CA PHE A 123 1.74 -11.67 4.88
C PHE A 123 1.37 -11.02 6.22
N ALA A 124 0.09 -10.76 6.47
CA ALA A 124 -0.39 -10.16 7.71
C ALA A 124 -1.85 -10.51 7.97
N THR A 125 -2.29 -10.30 9.21
CA THR A 125 -3.70 -10.30 9.59
C THR A 125 -4.08 -9.01 10.30
N ASN A 126 -5.38 -8.70 10.35
CA ASN A 126 -5.89 -7.56 11.08
C ASN A 126 -7.32 -7.83 11.58
N THR A 127 -7.75 -7.12 12.60
CA THR A 127 -9.11 -7.20 13.16
C THR A 127 -9.69 -5.81 13.35
N LEU A 128 -11.01 -5.71 13.32
CA LEU A 128 -11.70 -4.46 13.58
C LEU A 128 -11.63 -4.08 15.06
N THR A 129 -11.70 -2.79 15.32
CA THR A 129 -11.91 -2.20 16.63
C THR A 129 -12.79 -0.96 16.51
N ILE A 130 -13.43 -0.58 17.60
CA ILE A 130 -14.20 0.66 17.65
C ILE A 130 -13.25 1.78 18.10
N VAL A 131 -13.29 2.90 17.39
CA VAL A 131 -12.64 4.14 17.81
C VAL A 131 -13.69 5.23 18.02
N THR A 132 -13.38 6.13 18.95
CA THR A 132 -14.17 7.32 19.28
C THR A 132 -13.24 8.54 19.30
N PRO A 133 -13.76 9.78 19.25
CA PRO A 133 -12.94 10.96 19.50
C PRO A 133 -12.25 10.86 20.86
N LYS A 134 -11.08 11.47 20.99
CA LYS A 134 -10.33 11.51 22.26
C LYS A 134 -11.24 11.82 23.45
N GLY A 135 -11.18 10.95 24.47
CA GLY A 135 -11.97 11.07 25.69
C GLY A 135 -13.38 10.48 25.61
N ASN A 136 -13.79 9.94 24.46
CA ASN A 136 -15.05 9.24 24.24
C ASN A 136 -16.29 10.05 24.72
N PRO A 137 -16.58 11.22 24.12
CA PRO A 137 -17.64 12.11 24.57
C PRO A 137 -19.05 11.50 24.48
N ALA A 138 -19.25 10.54 23.58
CA ALA A 138 -20.52 9.82 23.41
C ALA A 138 -20.68 8.60 24.34
N HIS A 139 -19.68 8.33 25.21
CA HIS A 139 -19.69 7.23 26.18
C HIS A 139 -19.96 5.86 25.53
N VAL A 140 -19.36 5.60 24.37
CA VAL A 140 -19.43 4.30 23.68
C VAL A 140 -18.51 3.33 24.40
N THR A 141 -19.06 2.24 24.93
CA THR A 141 -18.32 1.27 25.77
C THR A 141 -18.32 -0.14 25.22
N ALA A 142 -19.23 -0.44 24.29
CA ALA A 142 -19.33 -1.75 23.64
C ALA A 142 -19.92 -1.63 22.23
N LEU A 143 -19.77 -2.70 21.43
CA LEU A 143 -20.34 -2.80 20.08
C LEU A 143 -21.86 -2.51 20.06
N ALA A 144 -22.59 -2.96 21.07
CA ALA A 144 -24.03 -2.75 21.18
C ALA A 144 -24.44 -1.27 21.29
N ASP A 145 -23.54 -0.37 21.70
CA ASP A 145 -23.83 1.06 21.80
C ASP A 145 -23.96 1.72 20.43
N LEU A 146 -23.37 1.14 19.37
CA LEU A 146 -23.44 1.71 18.02
C LEU A 146 -24.85 1.71 17.42
N ARG A 147 -25.79 0.91 17.96
CA ARG A 147 -27.20 0.91 17.53
C ARG A 147 -28.02 2.08 18.09
N LYS A 148 -27.49 2.79 19.10
CA LYS A 148 -28.20 3.89 19.75
C LYS A 148 -28.39 5.03 18.74
N PRO A 149 -29.62 5.55 18.57
CA PRO A 149 -29.88 6.58 17.56
C PRO A 149 -29.12 7.89 17.82
N GLU A 150 -28.71 8.15 19.05
CA GLU A 150 -27.89 9.31 19.43
C GLU A 150 -26.40 9.17 19.11
N VAL A 151 -25.90 7.96 18.80
CA VAL A 151 -24.49 7.72 18.47
C VAL A 151 -24.30 7.79 16.95
N LYS A 152 -23.61 8.84 16.48
CA LYS A 152 -23.26 8.98 15.06
C LYS A 152 -22.13 8.02 14.69
N THR A 153 -22.51 6.85 14.20
CA THR A 153 -21.55 5.84 13.76
C THR A 153 -21.22 6.00 12.29
N VAL A 154 -19.93 6.05 11.95
CA VAL A 154 -19.44 5.97 10.57
C VAL A 154 -18.77 4.62 10.34
N VAL A 155 -19.03 4.00 9.19
CA VAL A 155 -18.45 2.72 8.81
C VAL A 155 -17.87 2.81 7.40
N CYS A 156 -17.14 1.79 6.99
CA CYS A 156 -16.79 1.64 5.58
C CYS A 156 -17.98 1.09 4.78
N ALA A 157 -18.04 1.44 3.49
CA ALA A 157 -19.06 0.93 2.58
C ALA A 157 -18.96 -0.60 2.38
N PRO A 158 -20.06 -1.34 2.22
CA PRO A 158 -20.07 -2.81 2.26
C PRO A 158 -19.17 -3.51 1.21
N GLN A 159 -18.87 -2.83 0.11
CA GLN A 159 -18.03 -3.35 -0.96
C GLN A 159 -16.52 -3.33 -0.63
N VAL A 160 -16.09 -2.49 0.31
CA VAL A 160 -14.66 -2.35 0.67
C VAL A 160 -14.30 -3.25 1.85
N PRO A 161 -13.01 -3.63 2.06
CA PRO A 161 -12.63 -4.64 3.06
C PRO A 161 -13.11 -4.39 4.50
N CYS A 162 -12.97 -3.17 5.02
CA CYS A 162 -13.44 -2.82 6.37
C CYS A 162 -14.96 -2.82 6.49
N GLY A 163 -15.69 -2.54 5.40
CA GLY A 163 -17.16 -2.54 5.39
C GLY A 163 -17.72 -3.95 5.32
N ALA A 164 -17.09 -4.83 4.52
CA ALA A 164 -17.40 -6.25 4.50
C ALA A 164 -17.19 -6.89 5.89
N ALA A 165 -16.04 -6.61 6.53
CA ALA A 165 -15.75 -7.08 7.88
C ALA A 165 -16.73 -6.49 8.93
N THR A 166 -17.13 -5.22 8.76
CA THR A 166 -18.13 -4.58 9.63
C THR A 166 -19.50 -5.25 9.51
N GLY A 167 -19.94 -5.55 8.29
CA GLY A 167 -21.19 -6.29 8.05
C GLY A 167 -21.18 -7.69 8.64
N GLU A 168 -20.04 -8.40 8.53
CA GLU A 168 -19.86 -9.72 9.15
C GLU A 168 -19.90 -9.63 10.68
N LEU A 169 -19.19 -8.66 11.27
CA LEU A 169 -19.19 -8.39 12.70
C LEU A 169 -20.60 -8.10 13.23
N PHE A 170 -21.36 -7.25 12.55
CA PHE A 170 -22.74 -6.95 12.92
C PHE A 170 -23.66 -8.17 12.79
N THR A 171 -23.48 -8.98 11.75
CA THR A 171 -24.25 -10.21 11.55
C THR A 171 -23.97 -11.21 12.66
N GLU A 172 -22.70 -11.48 12.97
CA GLU A 172 -22.26 -12.39 14.05
C GLU A 172 -22.75 -11.89 15.42
N ALA A 173 -22.76 -10.58 15.64
CA ALA A 173 -23.26 -9.97 16.87
C ALA A 173 -24.80 -9.87 16.96
N GLY A 174 -25.53 -10.23 15.89
CA GLY A 174 -26.99 -10.02 15.81
C GLY A 174 -27.40 -8.55 15.96
N LEU A 175 -26.54 -7.64 15.51
CA LEU A 175 -26.67 -6.20 15.71
C LEU A 175 -27.09 -5.51 14.40
N THR A 176 -28.05 -4.59 14.50
CA THR A 176 -28.40 -3.69 13.40
C THR A 176 -27.98 -2.27 13.77
N VAL A 177 -27.10 -1.69 12.95
CA VAL A 177 -26.60 -0.32 13.10
C VAL A 177 -26.96 0.45 11.84
N THR A 178 -27.46 1.68 12.00
CA THR A 178 -27.69 2.59 10.88
C THR A 178 -26.56 3.62 10.88
N PRO A 179 -25.55 3.47 10.00
CA PRO A 179 -24.46 4.43 9.95
C PRO A 179 -24.93 5.78 9.41
N VAL A 180 -24.32 6.86 9.88
CA VAL A 180 -24.56 8.22 9.35
C VAL A 180 -23.79 8.50 8.07
N SER A 181 -22.78 7.67 7.76
CA SER A 181 -21.97 7.73 6.55
C SER A 181 -21.26 6.40 6.30
N GLU A 182 -21.00 6.11 5.03
CA GLU A 182 -20.26 4.95 4.56
C GLU A 182 -19.06 5.42 3.72
N GLU A 183 -17.84 5.05 4.12
CA GLU A 183 -16.61 5.51 3.46
C GLU A 183 -15.95 4.46 2.55
N SER A 184 -15.21 4.94 1.55
CA SER A 184 -14.44 4.10 0.62
C SER A 184 -13.16 3.51 1.22
N ALA A 185 -12.59 4.16 2.26
CA ALA A 185 -11.40 3.68 2.93
C ALA A 185 -11.51 3.83 4.45
N VAL A 186 -10.79 2.97 5.17
CA VAL A 186 -10.78 2.98 6.64
C VAL A 186 -10.15 4.27 7.20
N THR A 187 -9.21 4.86 6.47
CA THR A 187 -8.60 6.15 6.80
C THR A 187 -9.61 7.30 6.78
N ASP A 188 -10.63 7.22 5.91
CA ASP A 188 -11.69 8.22 5.84
C ASP A 188 -12.64 8.11 7.05
N VAL A 189 -12.92 6.88 7.51
CA VAL A 189 -13.67 6.63 8.76
C VAL A 189 -12.90 7.23 9.94
N LEU A 190 -11.61 6.92 10.05
CA LEU A 190 -10.74 7.46 11.09
C LEU A 190 -10.67 8.99 11.04
N GLY A 191 -10.58 9.57 9.85
CA GLY A 191 -10.61 11.03 9.64
C GLY A 191 -11.90 11.68 10.13
N LYS A 192 -13.06 11.06 9.90
CA LYS A 192 -14.36 11.56 10.38
C LYS A 192 -14.49 11.47 11.90
N VAL A 193 -13.95 10.42 12.53
CA VAL A 193 -13.92 10.29 14.00
C VAL A 193 -12.99 11.33 14.63
N THR A 194 -11.75 11.42 14.15
CA THR A 194 -10.74 12.36 14.69
C THR A 194 -11.12 13.83 14.49
N SER A 195 -11.84 14.17 13.41
CA SER A 195 -12.37 15.52 13.19
C SER A 195 -13.67 15.82 13.95
N GLY A 196 -14.24 14.87 14.70
CA GLY A 196 -15.48 15.03 15.47
C GLY A 196 -16.76 15.06 14.62
N GLN A 197 -16.69 14.66 13.35
CA GLN A 197 -17.88 14.51 12.49
C GLN A 197 -18.70 13.26 12.86
N ALA A 198 -18.07 12.29 13.53
CA ALA A 198 -18.68 11.06 14.02
C ALA A 198 -18.33 10.82 15.49
N ASP A 199 -19.24 10.17 16.22
CA ASP A 199 -19.08 9.80 17.62
C ASP A 199 -18.31 8.47 17.77
N ALA A 200 -18.44 7.60 16.77
CA ALA A 200 -17.75 6.33 16.71
C ALA A 200 -17.51 5.89 15.26
N GLY A 201 -16.50 5.07 15.08
CA GLY A 201 -16.28 4.36 13.82
C GLY A 201 -15.64 2.99 14.03
N LEU A 202 -15.88 2.09 13.08
CA LEU A 202 -15.18 0.80 13.01
C LEU A 202 -13.98 0.93 12.07
N VAL A 203 -12.80 0.74 12.63
CA VAL A 203 -11.51 0.80 11.93
C VAL A 203 -10.69 -0.44 12.25
N TYR A 204 -9.54 -0.64 11.62
CA TYR A 204 -8.65 -1.72 12.05
C TYR A 204 -7.83 -1.33 13.27
N VAL A 205 -7.37 -2.32 14.04
CA VAL A 205 -6.45 -2.12 15.18
C VAL A 205 -5.20 -1.33 14.76
N THR A 206 -4.72 -1.53 13.54
CA THR A 206 -3.57 -0.78 12.99
C THR A 206 -3.85 0.70 12.80
N ASP A 207 -5.05 1.06 12.33
CA ASP A 207 -5.44 2.46 12.13
C ASP A 207 -5.59 3.16 13.48
N ALA A 208 -6.20 2.48 14.46
CA ALA A 208 -6.29 2.96 15.83
C ALA A 208 -4.91 3.13 16.49
N THR A 209 -3.99 2.19 16.24
CA THR A 209 -2.60 2.25 16.73
C THR A 209 -1.86 3.44 16.11
N GLY A 210 -2.01 3.65 14.81
CA GLY A 210 -1.42 4.79 14.09
C GLY A 210 -1.96 6.15 14.55
N ALA A 211 -3.23 6.23 14.92
CA ALA A 211 -3.85 7.45 15.46
C ALA A 211 -3.40 7.79 16.89
N GLY A 212 -2.90 6.82 17.66
CA GLY A 212 -2.42 7.04 19.02
C GLY A 212 -3.43 7.78 19.90
N ASP A 213 -3.00 8.88 20.50
CA ASP A 213 -3.77 9.67 21.47
C ASP A 213 -4.88 10.56 20.86
N ASP A 214 -5.04 10.55 19.53
CA ASP A 214 -6.09 11.32 18.83
C ASP A 214 -7.46 10.63 18.92
N VAL A 215 -7.47 9.34 19.24
CA VAL A 215 -8.69 8.54 19.41
C VAL A 215 -8.73 7.85 20.75
N THR A 216 -9.91 7.36 21.12
CA THR A 216 -10.07 6.39 22.23
C THR A 216 -10.59 5.08 21.66
N VAL A 217 -9.82 4.01 21.90
CA VAL A 217 -10.17 2.66 21.47
C VAL A 217 -11.16 2.05 22.45
N VAL A 218 -12.26 1.53 21.92
CA VAL A 218 -13.29 0.82 22.70
C VAL A 218 -13.13 -0.68 22.49
N LYS A 219 -13.28 -1.45 23.56
CA LYS A 219 -13.10 -2.90 23.54
C LYS A 219 -14.18 -3.56 22.69
N THR A 220 -13.76 -4.31 21.66
CA THR A 220 -14.65 -5.01 20.71
C THR A 220 -14.28 -6.49 20.62
N PRO A 221 -14.52 -7.32 21.66
CA PRO A 221 -14.11 -8.71 21.68
C PRO A 221 -14.73 -9.55 20.56
N GLU A 222 -15.90 -9.16 20.06
CA GLU A 222 -16.61 -9.82 18.96
C GLU A 222 -15.80 -9.80 17.66
N ALA A 223 -14.99 -8.75 17.46
CA ALA A 223 -14.15 -8.60 16.27
C ALA A 223 -12.98 -9.60 16.22
N ALA A 224 -12.64 -10.27 17.33
CA ALA A 224 -11.58 -11.28 17.36
C ALA A 224 -11.88 -12.50 16.47
N LYS A 225 -13.15 -12.72 16.10
CA LYS A 225 -13.56 -13.78 15.17
C LYS A 225 -13.50 -13.36 13.71
N ILE A 226 -13.44 -12.05 13.43
CA ILE A 226 -13.50 -11.47 12.09
C ILE A 226 -12.08 -11.05 11.71
N VAL A 227 -11.30 -12.02 11.23
CA VAL A 227 -9.89 -11.82 10.91
C VAL A 227 -9.74 -11.56 9.41
N ASN A 228 -9.26 -10.36 9.08
CA ASN A 228 -8.87 -10.02 7.72
C ASN A 228 -7.47 -10.57 7.45
N VAL A 229 -7.33 -11.44 6.46
CA VAL A 229 -6.02 -11.90 5.94
C VAL A 229 -5.57 -10.97 4.81
N TYR A 230 -4.33 -10.49 4.88
CA TYR A 230 -3.75 -9.57 3.91
C TYR A 230 -2.82 -10.35 2.96
N PRO A 231 -3.23 -10.60 1.71
CA PRO A 231 -2.37 -11.18 0.69
C PRO A 231 -1.59 -10.11 -0.09
N ILE A 232 -0.39 -10.48 -0.53
CA ILE A 232 0.44 -9.72 -1.47
C ILE A 232 0.77 -10.59 -2.68
N ALA A 233 0.84 -9.99 -3.86
CA ALA A 233 1.20 -10.66 -5.10
C ALA A 233 1.94 -9.73 -6.05
N ILE A 234 2.87 -10.28 -6.84
CA ILE A 234 3.40 -9.62 -8.04
C ILE A 234 2.35 -9.74 -9.15
N THR A 235 2.04 -8.65 -9.82
CA THR A 235 1.01 -8.60 -10.87
C THR A 235 1.54 -9.14 -12.19
N ALA A 236 0.64 -9.35 -13.16
CA ALA A 236 1.01 -9.68 -14.54
C ALA A 236 1.97 -8.64 -15.14
N HIS A 237 1.71 -7.34 -14.91
CA HIS A 237 2.60 -6.27 -15.37
C HIS A 237 3.99 -6.30 -14.69
N GLY A 238 4.03 -6.66 -13.41
CA GLY A 238 5.28 -6.76 -12.64
C GLY A 238 6.22 -7.84 -13.16
N VAL A 239 5.68 -8.93 -13.73
CA VAL A 239 6.48 -10.04 -14.28
C VAL A 239 6.83 -9.89 -15.77
N GLU A 240 6.32 -8.86 -16.45
CA GLU A 240 6.63 -8.61 -17.87
C GLU A 240 8.07 -8.11 -18.09
N ASP A 241 8.73 -7.60 -17.06
CA ASP A 241 10.11 -7.10 -17.10
C ASP A 241 10.94 -7.70 -15.97
N ALA A 242 12.09 -8.26 -16.31
CA ALA A 242 12.94 -8.96 -15.34
C ALA A 242 13.47 -8.04 -14.21
N GLY A 243 13.67 -6.75 -14.49
CA GLY A 243 14.14 -5.79 -13.48
C GLY A 243 13.04 -5.34 -12.53
N ARG A 244 11.81 -5.17 -13.05
CA ARG A 244 10.62 -4.92 -12.21
C ARG A 244 10.30 -6.13 -11.37
N GLN A 245 10.32 -7.33 -11.96
CA GLN A 245 10.11 -8.58 -11.25
C GLN A 245 11.12 -8.74 -10.11
N ALA A 246 12.42 -8.53 -10.37
CA ALA A 246 13.44 -8.64 -9.32
C ALA A 246 13.22 -7.65 -8.16
N THR A 247 12.78 -6.43 -8.45
CA THR A 247 12.48 -5.42 -7.42
C THR A 247 11.21 -5.75 -6.65
N ALA A 248 10.18 -6.25 -7.35
CA ALA A 248 8.92 -6.71 -6.75
C ALA A 248 9.15 -7.93 -5.84
N GLU A 249 9.97 -8.89 -6.26
CA GLU A 249 10.38 -10.04 -5.45
C GLU A 249 11.13 -9.59 -4.19
N ALA A 250 12.11 -8.70 -4.32
CA ALA A 250 12.83 -8.14 -3.17
C ALA A 250 11.89 -7.41 -2.20
N PHE A 251 10.90 -6.67 -2.71
CA PHE A 251 9.90 -6.02 -1.88
C PHE A 251 8.98 -7.02 -1.16
N VAL A 252 8.44 -8.01 -1.86
CA VAL A 252 7.59 -9.05 -1.26
C VAL A 252 8.36 -9.87 -0.22
N GLU A 253 9.62 -10.18 -0.48
CA GLU A 253 10.51 -10.83 0.48
C GLU A 253 10.74 -9.94 1.71
N ALA A 254 11.04 -8.66 1.53
CA ALA A 254 11.23 -7.71 2.62
C ALA A 254 9.97 -7.59 3.51
N VAL A 255 8.78 -7.55 2.93
CA VAL A 255 7.50 -7.56 3.68
C VAL A 255 7.34 -8.81 4.55
N ARG A 256 7.84 -9.95 4.08
CA ARG A 256 7.74 -11.26 4.75
C ARG A 256 8.94 -11.60 5.62
N SER A 257 10.01 -10.80 5.55
CA SER A 257 11.24 -10.97 6.33
C SER A 257 10.99 -10.80 7.83
N THR A 258 11.96 -11.20 8.66
CA THR A 258 11.85 -11.03 10.11
C THR A 258 11.68 -9.55 10.48
N GLU A 259 12.43 -8.68 9.81
CA GLU A 259 12.42 -7.23 9.99
C GLU A 259 11.08 -6.63 9.55
N GLY A 260 10.57 -7.04 8.37
CA GLY A 260 9.26 -6.61 7.87
C GLY A 260 8.11 -7.05 8.76
N GLN A 261 8.15 -8.29 9.27
CA GLN A 261 7.15 -8.79 10.21
C GLN A 261 7.21 -8.07 11.57
N GLN A 262 8.40 -7.66 12.02
CA GLN A 262 8.52 -6.80 13.22
C GLN A 262 7.92 -5.42 12.99
N LEU A 263 8.10 -4.82 11.81
CA LEU A 263 7.48 -3.55 11.44
C LEU A 263 5.95 -3.65 11.43
N LEU A 264 5.42 -4.69 10.77
CA LEU A 264 3.99 -4.99 10.76
C LEU A 264 3.44 -5.18 12.18
N SER A 265 4.13 -5.96 13.01
CA SER A 265 3.72 -6.20 14.40
C SER A 265 3.73 -4.91 15.24
N ARG A 266 4.74 -4.04 15.09
CA ARG A 266 4.77 -2.72 15.76
C ARG A 266 3.60 -1.82 15.36
N ALA A 267 3.16 -1.92 14.11
CA ALA A 267 1.99 -1.19 13.62
C ALA A 267 0.65 -1.82 14.04
N GLY A 268 0.66 -2.98 14.70
CA GLY A 268 -0.55 -3.66 15.20
C GLY A 268 -1.11 -4.75 14.27
N PHE A 269 -0.42 -5.10 13.19
CA PHE A 269 -0.81 -6.26 12.37
C PHE A 269 -0.51 -7.56 13.10
N GLY A 270 -1.39 -8.55 12.92
CA GLY A 270 -1.14 -9.92 13.33
C GLY A 270 -0.28 -10.67 12.30
N ALA A 271 0.32 -11.77 12.74
CA ALA A 271 1.05 -12.67 11.85
C ALA A 271 0.09 -13.32 10.81
N PRO A 272 0.58 -13.67 9.61
CA PRO A 272 -0.19 -14.45 8.66
C PRO A 272 -0.50 -15.83 9.26
N THR A 273 -1.72 -16.32 9.06
CA THR A 273 -2.09 -17.70 9.43
C THR A 273 -1.46 -18.67 8.42
N SER A 274 -0.76 -19.68 8.93
CA SER A 274 -0.11 -20.76 8.15
C SER A 274 -1.10 -21.62 7.38
#